data_AF-A0A0S8IWF1-F1
#
_entry.id   AF-A0A0S8IWF1-F1
#
_cell.length_a   1.000
_cell.length_b   1.000
_cell.length_c   1.000
_cell.angle_alpha   90.00
_cell.angle_beta   90.00
_cell.angle_gamma   90.00
#
_symmetry.space_group_name_H-M   'P 1'
#
loop_
_entity.id
_entity.type
_entity.pdbx_description
1 polymer ?
#
loop_
_entity_poly.entity_id
_entity_poly.type
_entity_poly.pdbx_seq_one_letter_code
_entity_poly.pdbx_strand_id
1 'polypeptide(L)' 'PFSNDVYDVCDDDEEAWITAGVNYYLEGINAMFYLNFIHKMEPGHMNKWDDDAGKWVKKEREVDNDLVQAQVQITF' A
#
# COMPACT_ATOMS: atom_id res chain seq x y z
N PRO A 1 32.22 -10.20 11.81
CA PRO A 1 31.25 -10.79 10.87
C PRO A 1 29.87 -10.13 11.10
N PHE A 2 29.70 -8.93 10.57
CA PHE A 2 28.41 -8.25 10.58
C PHE A 2 27.79 -8.51 9.21
N SER A 3 26.64 -9.17 9.19
CA SER A 3 25.87 -9.40 7.97
C SER A 3 25.40 -8.04 7.46
N ASN A 4 25.82 -7.71 6.23
CA ASN A 4 25.10 -6.74 5.42
C ASN A 4 23.76 -7.40 5.08
N ASP A 5 22.74 -7.13 5.89
CA ASP A 5 21.37 -7.28 5.45
C ASP A 5 21.13 -6.15 4.46
N VAL A 6 21.54 -6.40 3.21
CA VAL A 6 21.14 -5.61 2.05
C VAL A 6 19.63 -5.72 2.03
N TYR A 7 18.95 -4.65 2.46
CA TYR A 7 17.56 -4.45 2.14
C TYR A 7 17.44 -4.61 0.64
N ASP A 8 16.83 -5.71 0.23
CA ASP A 8 16.47 -5.99 -1.15
C ASP A 8 15.68 -4.78 -1.62
N VAL A 9 16.28 -4.01 -2.52
CA VAL A 9 15.61 -2.91 -3.18
C VAL A 9 14.53 -3.60 -3.99
N CYS A 10 13.29 -3.55 -3.51
CA CYS A 10 12.14 -4.06 -4.24
C CYS A 10 12.25 -3.55 -5.68
N ASP A 11 12.25 -4.47 -6.65
CA ASP A 11 12.17 -4.09 -8.06
C ASP A 11 10.98 -3.14 -8.21
N ASP A 12 11.25 -1.90 -8.63
CA ASP A 12 10.32 -0.75 -8.72
C ASP A 12 9.17 -0.97 -9.73
N ASP A 13 9.08 -2.18 -10.30
CA ASP A 13 8.15 -2.60 -11.35
C ASP A 13 7.04 -3.54 -10.83
N GLU A 14 7.03 -3.90 -9.54
CA GLU A 14 6.04 -4.84 -8.97
C GLU A 14 5.03 -4.17 -8.02
N GLU A 15 3.77 -4.63 -8.09
CA GLU A 15 2.70 -4.20 -7.18
C GLU A 15 3.03 -4.58 -5.73
N ALA A 16 3.09 -3.58 -4.84
CA ALA A 16 3.46 -3.78 -3.44
C ALA A 16 2.36 -3.30 -2.48
N TRP A 17 2.20 -4.00 -1.36
CA TRP A 17 1.18 -3.71 -0.36
C TRP A 17 1.80 -3.64 1.03
N ILE A 18 1.46 -2.60 1.79
CA ILE A 18 1.80 -2.44 3.20
C ILE A 18 0.49 -2.44 3.99
N THR A 19 0.39 -3.33 4.99
CA THR A 19 -0.75 -3.34 5.92
C THR A 19 -0.25 -3.22 7.35
N ALA A 20 -0.78 -2.24 8.09
CA ALA A 20 -0.51 -2.03 9.49
C ALA A 20 -1.82 -1.84 10.25
N GLY A 21 -1.96 -2.42 11.44
CA GLY A 21 -3.22 -2.33 12.17
C GLY A 21 -3.13 -2.75 13.62
N VAL A 22 -4.22 -2.48 14.34
CA VAL A 22 -4.41 -2.89 15.73
C VAL A 22 -5.70 -3.67 15.87
N ASN A 23 -5.62 -4.74 16.67
CA ASN A 23 -6.76 -5.58 16.99
C ASN A 23 -7.01 -5.49 18.49
N TYR A 24 -8.26 -5.31 18.89
CA TYR A 24 -8.64 -5.18 20.30
C TYR A 24 -9.83 -6.06 20.65
N TYR A 25 -9.61 -6.97 21.61
CA TYR A 25 -10.65 -7.85 22.11
C TYR A 25 -11.42 -7.21 23.27
N LEU A 26 -12.75 -7.19 23.15
CA LEU A 26 -13.67 -6.89 24.23
C LEU A 26 -14.29 -8.17 24.75
N GLU A 27 -13.69 -8.70 25.82
CA GLU A 27 -14.15 -9.91 26.51
C GLU A 27 -15.62 -9.80 26.99
N GLY A 28 -16.01 -8.63 27.50
CA GLY A 28 -17.34 -8.43 28.08
C GLY A 28 -18.53 -8.58 27.11
N ILE A 29 -18.28 -8.48 25.81
CA ILE A 29 -19.31 -8.65 24.76
C ILE A 29 -18.88 -9.63 23.66
N ASN A 30 -17.81 -10.40 23.90
CA ASN A 30 -17.21 -11.31 22.93
C ASN A 30 -17.06 -10.70 21.52
N ALA A 31 -16.47 -9.51 21.46
CA ALA A 31 -16.30 -8.75 20.21
C ALA A 31 -14.84 -8.41 19.95
N MET A 32 -14.44 -8.40 18.68
CA MET A 32 -13.12 -7.98 18.21
C MET A 32 -13.24 -6.73 17.35
N PHE A 33 -12.45 -5.70 17.66
CA PHE A 33 -12.31 -4.48 16.88
C PHE A 33 -11.01 -4.55 16.08
N TYR A 34 -11.08 -4.25 14.80
CA TYR A 34 -9.95 -4.17 13.89
C TYR A 34 -9.87 -2.76 13.34
N LEU A 35 -8.68 -2.16 13.39
CA LEU A 35 -8.37 -0.92 12.70
C LEU A 35 -7.12 -1.14 11.85
N ASN A 36 -7.28 -1.10 10.54
CA ASN A 36 -6.22 -1.35 9.57
C ASN A 36 -5.99 -0.13 8.68
N PHE A 37 -4.72 0.17 8.43
CA PHE A 37 -4.23 1.02 7.36
C PHE A 37 -3.61 0.12 6.30
N ILE A 38 -4.05 0.29 5.06
CA ILE A 38 -3.62 -0.47 3.89
C ILE A 38 -3.11 0.55 2.87
N HIS A 39 -1.86 0.42 2.47
CA HIS A 39 -1.22 1.22 1.44
C HIS A 39 -0.83 0.32 0.28
N LYS A 40 -1.26 0.69 -0.92
CA LYS A 40 -1.01 -0.06 -2.15
C LYS A 40 -0.22 0.81 -3.12
N MET A 41 0.93 0.32 -3.55
CA MET A 41 1.79 0.92 -4.56
C MET A 41 1.63 0.13 -5.86
N GLU A 42 1.21 0.80 -6.93
CA GLU A 42 1.05 0.19 -8.25
C GLU A 42 1.86 0.95 -9.31
N PRO A 43 2.54 0.24 -10.22
CA PRO A 43 3.09 0.87 -11.41
C PRO A 43 1.95 1.36 -12.31
N GLY A 44 2.05 2.60 -12.76
CA GLY A 44 1.06 3.27 -13.58
C GLY A 44 1.68 4.10 -14.69
N HIS A 45 0.81 4.69 -15.51
CA HIS A 45 1.24 5.56 -16.61
C HIS A 45 0.47 6.88 -16.55
N MET A 46 1.17 7.98 -16.82
CA MET A 46 0.56 9.27 -17.05
C MET A 46 0.93 9.84 -18.42
N ASN A 47 -0.01 10.53 -19.05
CA ASN A 47 0.27 11.29 -20.25
C ASN A 47 0.98 12.58 -19.86
N LYS A 48 2.19 12.78 -20.39
CA LYS A 48 2.95 14.02 -20.26
C LYS A 48 3.15 14.62 -21.64
N TRP A 49 2.99 15.94 -21.76
CA TRP A 49 3.34 16.65 -22.98
C TRP A 49 4.85 16.76 -23.10
N ASP A 50 5.40 16.37 -24.25
CA ASP A 50 6.82 16.49 -24.58
C ASP A 50 6.98 17.68 -25.53
N ASP A 51 7.59 18.76 -25.03
CA ASP A 51 7.78 20.01 -25.76
C ASP A 51 8.77 19.87 -26.93
N ASP A 52 9.77 19.00 -26.81
CA ASP A 52 10.79 18.78 -27.84
C ASP A 52 10.24 17.91 -28.98
N ALA A 53 9.41 16.92 -28.64
CA ALA A 53 8.78 16.03 -29.60
C ALA A 53 7.43 16.54 -30.13
N GLY A 54 6.87 17.61 -29.54
CA GLY A 54 5.58 18.20 -29.92
C GLY A 54 4.39 17.25 -29.82
N LYS A 55 4.43 16.29 -28.88
CA LYS A 55 3.41 15.24 -28.75
C LYS A 55 3.20 14.80 -27.30
N TRP A 56 2.05 14.19 -27.03
CA TRP A 56 1.80 13.48 -25.77
C TRP A 56 2.58 12.16 -25.73
N VAL A 57 3.32 11.92 -24.66
CA VAL A 57 4.05 10.66 -24.40
C VAL A 57 3.54 10.02 -23.11
N LYS A 58 3.54 8.69 -23.06
CA LYS A 58 3.29 7.94 -21.83
C LYS A 58 4.57 7.91 -21.01
N LYS A 59 4.48 8.29 -19.74
CA LYS A 59 5.57 8.19 -18.78
C LYS A 59 5.11 7.31 -17.62
N GLU A 60 5.97 6.42 -17.18
CA GLU A 60 5.78 5.66 -15.94
C GLU A 60 5.62 6.61 -14.75
N ARG A 61 4.73 6.23 -13.84
CA ARG A 61 4.61 6.81 -12.51
C ARG A 61 4.19 5.74 -11.53
N GLU A 62 4.48 5.96 -10.26
CA GLU A 62 3.87 5.21 -9.17
C GLU A 62 2.45 5.73 -8.88
N VAL A 63 1.53 4.83 -8.54
CA VAL A 63 0.16 5.13 -8.14
C VAL A 63 -0.06 4.58 -6.74
N ASP A 64 -0.15 5.50 -5.78
CA ASP A 64 -0.39 5.18 -4.39
C ASP A 64 -1.89 5.21 -4.09
N ASN A 65 -2.40 4.13 -3.48
CA ASN A 65 -3.77 4.04 -2.99
C ASN A 65 -3.79 3.71 -1.50
N ASP A 66 -4.32 4.63 -0.70
CA ASP A 66 -4.46 4.48 0.74
C ASP A 66 -5.90 4.10 1.13
N LEU A 67 -6.03 3.16 2.07
CA LEU A 67 -7.30 2.73 2.64
C LEU A 67 -7.19 2.60 4.16
N VAL A 68 -8.09 3.27 4.87
CA VAL A 68 -8.33 3.04 6.31
C VAL A 68 -9.60 2.21 6.46
N GLN A 69 -9.47 1.05 7.10
CA GLN A 69 -10.58 0.13 7.35
C GLN A 69 -10.81 -0.05 8.85
N ALA A 70 -12.05 0.16 9.28
CA ALA A 70 -12.51 -0.20 10.62
C ALA A 70 -13.54 -1.33 10.53
N GLN A 71 -13.39 -2.37 11.34
CA GLN A 71 -14.28 -3.53 11.37
C GLN A 71 -14.57 -3.97 12.80
N VAL A 72 -15.79 -4.44 13.04
CA VAL A 72 -16.20 -5.10 14.29
C VAL A 72 -16.70 -6.50 13.97
N GLN A 73 -16.20 -7.49 14.69
CA GLN A 73 -16.68 -8.87 14.64
C GLN A 73 -17.28 -9.22 16.00
N ILE A 74 -18.53 -9.68 16.01
CA ILE A 74 -19.22 -10.14 17.22
C ILE A 74 -19.44 -11.65 17.10
N THR A 75 -19.12 -12.41 18.15
CA THR A 75 -19.28 -13.86 18.17
C THR A 75 -20.31 -14.25 19.24
N PHE A 76 -21.27 -15.10 18.86
CA PHE A 76 -22.38 -15.56 19.70
C PHE A 76 -22.30 -17.06 19.96
#